data_AF-A0A970RAG7-F1
#
_entry.id   AF-A0A970RAG7-F1
#
_cell.length_a   1.000
_cell.length_b   1.000
_cell.length_c   1.000
_cell.angle_alpha   90.00
_cell.angle_beta   90.00
_cell.angle_gamma   90.00
#
_symmetry.space_group_name_H-M   'P 1'
#
loop_
_entity.id
_entity.type
_entity.pdbx_description
1 polymer ?
#
loop_
_entity_poly.entity_id
_entity_poly.type
_entity_poly.pdbx_seq_one_letter_code
_entity_poly.pdbx_strand_id
1 'polypeptide(L)'
;MYTYSKHYQGFTLIELMLVIAIIGLLAAIAVPAYKDYTVRSRVSEGLILAAAAKFAVTETLASSGTAAIAAYSGTGPSVGPSYNYTFTPSKYVASIAIAAIANTSAISLPEGRISISYAADLQNLLGTALLLTPGSGTVTVRYTFCCDDSKRTDCLGLRY
;
A
#
# COMPACT_ATOMS: atom_id res chain seq x y z
N MET A 1 46.61 47.09 -37.62
CA MET A 1 45.78 45.87 -37.55
C MET A 1 45.45 45.63 -36.09
N TYR A 2 44.25 46.00 -35.62
CA TYR A 2 43.85 45.81 -34.22
C TYR A 2 43.23 44.43 -34.05
N THR A 3 43.83 43.60 -33.21
CA THR A 3 43.34 42.27 -32.86
C THR A 3 42.30 42.40 -31.76
N TYR A 4 41.05 42.03 -32.06
CA TYR A 4 39.96 42.00 -31.08
C TYR A 4 40.09 40.74 -30.22
N SER A 5 40.55 40.92 -28.98
CA SER A 5 40.62 39.86 -27.96
C SER A 5 39.21 39.54 -27.47
N LYS A 6 38.76 38.29 -27.68
CA LYS A 6 37.49 37.81 -27.12
C LYS A 6 37.64 37.57 -25.61
N HIS A 7 36.90 38.35 -24.81
CA HIS A 7 36.74 38.09 -23.38
C HIS A 7 35.87 36.85 -23.16
N TYR A 8 36.33 35.92 -22.33
CA TYR A 8 35.50 34.83 -21.81
C TYR A 8 34.46 35.42 -20.86
N GLN A 9 33.20 35.45 -21.29
CA GLN A 9 32.05 35.78 -20.45
C GLN A 9 31.72 34.56 -19.59
N GLY A 10 32.22 34.55 -18.35
CA GLY A 10 31.86 33.55 -17.35
C GLY A 10 30.48 33.85 -16.74
N PHE A 11 29.78 32.79 -16.33
CA PHE A 11 28.52 32.90 -15.58
C PHE A 11 28.75 33.64 -14.26
N THR A 12 27.91 34.61 -13.93
CA THR A 12 28.05 35.36 -12.68
C THR A 12 27.55 34.55 -11.48
N LEU A 13 28.16 34.72 -10.31
CA LEU A 13 27.68 34.09 -9.08
C LEU A 13 26.24 34.51 -8.73
N ILE A 14 25.84 35.71 -9.14
CA ILE A 14 24.48 36.22 -8.91
C ILE A 14 23.45 35.55 -9.84
N GLU A 15 23.80 35.25 -11.10
CA GLU A 15 22.93 34.46 -11.98
C GLU A 15 22.70 33.07 -11.42
N LEU A 16 23.75 32.43 -10.89
CA LEU A 16 23.63 31.11 -10.29
C LEU A 16 22.78 31.13 -8.99
N MET A 17 22.92 32.16 -8.17
CA MET A 17 22.14 32.30 -6.93
C MET A 17 20.65 32.48 -7.20
N LEU A 18 20.27 33.29 -8.19
CA LEU A 18 18.86 33.47 -8.54
C LEU A 18 18.25 32.17 -9.09
N VAL A 19 19.01 31.43 -9.90
CA VAL A 19 18.57 30.13 -10.43
C VAL A 19 18.31 29.14 -9.31
N ILE A 20 19.21 29.03 -8.33
CA ILE A 20 19.02 28.14 -7.18
C ILE A 20 17.82 28.58 -6.33
N ALA A 21 17.60 29.90 -6.16
CA ALA A 21 16.46 30.42 -5.43
C ALA A 21 15.12 30.01 -6.06
N ILE A 22 15.01 30.08 -7.39
CA ILE A 22 13.79 29.67 -8.11
C ILE A 22 13.62 28.14 -8.09
N ILE A 23 14.70 27.38 -8.29
CA ILE A 23 14.66 25.90 -8.20
C ILE A 23 14.22 25.46 -6.80
N GLY A 24 14.68 26.14 -5.73
CA GLY A 24 14.28 25.87 -4.36
C GLY A 24 12.77 26.02 -4.13
N LEU A 25 12.16 27.08 -4.67
CA LEU A 25 10.71 27.30 -4.58
C LEU A 25 9.94 26.20 -5.33
N LEU A 26 10.35 25.87 -6.56
CA LEU A 26 9.71 24.82 -7.35
C LEU A 26 9.85 23.44 -6.71
N ALA A 27 11.01 23.13 -6.13
CA ALA A 27 11.26 21.86 -5.46
C ALA A 27 10.38 21.69 -4.22
N ALA A 28 10.15 22.76 -3.45
CA ALA A 28 9.32 22.72 -2.24
C ALA A 28 7.87 22.27 -2.52
N ILE A 29 7.30 22.65 -3.67
CA ILE A 29 5.96 22.21 -4.09
C ILE A 29 5.98 20.89 -4.88
N ALA A 30 7.02 20.66 -5.68
CA ALA A 30 7.07 19.49 -6.57
C ALA A 30 7.38 18.19 -5.81
N VAL A 31 8.28 18.24 -4.82
CA VAL A 31 8.68 17.06 -4.04
C VAL A 31 7.51 16.42 -3.28
N PRO A 32 6.69 17.15 -2.49
CA PRO A 32 5.55 16.53 -1.80
C PRO A 32 4.51 16.00 -2.79
N ALA A 33 4.18 16.76 -3.85
CA ALA A 33 3.20 16.33 -4.85
C ALA A 33 3.63 15.05 -5.59
N TYR A 34 4.92 14.92 -5.92
CA TYR A 34 5.45 13.70 -6.56
C TYR A 34 5.40 12.50 -5.62
N LYS A 35 5.72 12.70 -4.33
CA LYS A 35 5.63 11.64 -3.31
C LYS A 35 4.19 11.11 -3.20
N ASP A 36 3.20 11.99 -3.08
CA ASP A 36 1.79 11.60 -2.96
C ASP A 36 1.30 10.85 -4.20
N TYR A 37 1.69 11.29 -5.39
CA TYR A 37 1.35 10.59 -6.64
C TYR A 37 1.92 9.17 -6.67
N THR A 38 3.19 9.00 -6.29
CA THR A 38 3.83 7.68 -6.28
C THR A 38 3.20 6.75 -5.25
N VAL A 39 2.82 7.27 -4.07
CA VAL A 39 2.11 6.52 -3.02
C VAL A 39 0.76 6.03 -3.52
N ARG A 40 -0.05 6.92 -4.12
CA ARG A 40 -1.37 6.57 -4.66
C ARG A 40 -1.29 5.52 -5.75
N SER A 41 -0.30 5.64 -6.65
CA SER A 41 -0.07 4.66 -7.72
C SER A 41 0.20 3.26 -7.16
N ARG A 42 1.09 3.17 -6.15
CA ARG A 42 1.43 1.89 -5.49
C ARG A 42 0.26 1.31 -4.68
N VAL A 43 -0.54 2.14 -4.01
CA VAL A 43 -1.76 1.69 -3.32
C VAL A 43 -2.76 1.11 -4.32
N SER A 44 -2.94 1.80 -5.46
CA SER A 44 -3.81 1.34 -6.54
C SER A 44 -3.38 -0.01 -7.11
N GLU A 45 -2.08 -0.26 -7.23
CA GLU A 45 -1.56 -1.57 -7.64
C GLU A 45 -1.99 -2.67 -6.66
N GLY A 46 -1.84 -2.44 -5.36
CA GLY A 46 -2.31 -3.39 -4.34
C GLY A 46 -3.81 -3.68 -4.42
N LEU A 47 -4.63 -2.65 -4.65
CA LEU A 47 -6.07 -2.83 -4.83
C LEU A 47 -6.42 -3.65 -6.07
N ILE A 48 -5.72 -3.44 -7.19
CA ILE A 48 -5.90 -4.23 -8.42
C ILE A 48 -5.54 -5.70 -8.16
N LEU A 49 -4.43 -5.97 -7.48
CA LEU A 49 -4.02 -7.34 -7.13
C LEU A 49 -4.99 -8.00 -6.14
N ALA A 50 -5.54 -7.24 -5.20
CA ALA A 50 -6.54 -7.71 -4.25
C ALA A 50 -7.91 -8.01 -4.89
N ALA A 51 -8.20 -7.48 -6.08
CA ALA A 51 -9.43 -7.82 -6.81
C ALA A 51 -9.49 -9.31 -7.17
N ALA A 52 -8.36 -9.91 -7.55
CA ALA A 52 -8.26 -11.35 -7.80
C ALA A 52 -8.47 -12.17 -6.52
N ALA A 53 -7.91 -11.73 -5.40
CA ALA A 53 -8.15 -12.35 -4.09
C ALA A 53 -9.64 -12.26 -3.70
N LYS A 54 -10.30 -11.13 -3.95
CA LYS A 54 -11.74 -10.95 -3.71
C LYS A 54 -12.57 -11.94 -4.52
N PHE A 55 -12.24 -12.13 -5.79
CA PHE A 55 -12.92 -13.10 -6.63
C PHE A 55 -12.77 -14.53 -6.08
N ALA A 56 -11.55 -14.92 -5.69
CA ALA A 56 -11.27 -16.22 -5.10
C ALA A 56 -12.07 -16.46 -3.80
N VAL A 57 -12.22 -15.43 -2.94
CA VAL A 57 -13.07 -15.55 -1.74
C VAL A 57 -14.53 -15.78 -2.12
N THR A 58 -15.08 -15.01 -3.06
CA THR A 58 -16.48 -15.14 -3.46
C THR A 58 -16.79 -16.49 -4.13
N GLU A 59 -15.88 -17.00 -4.95
CA GLU A 59 -16.02 -18.30 -5.60
C GLU A 59 -15.92 -19.44 -4.59
N THR A 60 -14.95 -19.36 -3.67
CA THR A 60 -14.78 -20.37 -2.61
C THR A 60 -16.00 -20.38 -1.69
N LEU A 61 -16.56 -19.21 -1.37
CA LEU A 61 -17.76 -19.11 -0.55
C LEU A 61 -19.00 -19.65 -1.26
N ALA A 62 -19.14 -19.42 -2.57
CA ALA A 62 -20.24 -19.96 -3.37
C ALA A 62 -20.18 -21.50 -3.52
N SER A 63 -18.98 -22.08 -3.52
CA SER A 63 -18.76 -23.52 -3.72
C SER A 63 -18.63 -24.34 -2.42
N SER A 64 -18.20 -23.73 -1.31
CA SER A 64 -17.88 -24.46 -0.07
C SER A 64 -19.09 -24.73 0.85
N GLY A 65 -20.26 -24.13 0.57
CA GLY A 65 -21.44 -24.29 1.42
C GLY A 65 -21.19 -23.79 2.84
N THR A 66 -21.32 -24.69 3.84
CA THR A 66 -21.06 -24.42 5.27
C THR A 66 -19.67 -24.86 5.74
N ALA A 67 -18.83 -25.44 4.88
CA ALA A 67 -17.53 -25.96 5.29
C ALA A 67 -16.57 -24.85 5.74
N ALA A 68 -15.72 -25.17 6.72
CA ALA A 68 -14.65 -24.27 7.14
C ALA A 68 -13.57 -24.16 6.04
N ILE A 69 -13.08 -22.94 5.82
CA ILE A 69 -12.05 -22.64 4.82
C ILE A 69 -10.80 -22.13 5.56
N ALA A 70 -9.65 -22.73 5.29
CA ALA A 70 -8.38 -22.36 5.89
C ALA A 70 -7.87 -21.01 5.35
N ALA A 71 -7.17 -20.26 6.20
CA ALA A 71 -6.56 -18.99 5.83
C ALA A 71 -5.51 -19.16 4.72
N TYR A 72 -5.40 -18.15 3.85
CA TYR A 72 -4.31 -18.00 2.91
C TYR A 72 -3.21 -17.12 3.52
N SER A 73 -1.99 -17.64 3.60
CA SER A 73 -0.83 -17.01 4.26
C SER A 73 -0.32 -15.73 3.59
N GLY A 74 -0.68 -15.52 2.32
CA GLY A 74 -0.47 -14.26 1.62
C GLY A 74 0.59 -14.26 0.54
N THR A 75 1.33 -15.36 0.35
CA THR A 75 2.32 -15.53 -0.72
C THR A 75 2.40 -17.00 -1.14
N GLY A 76 2.75 -17.25 -2.39
CA GLY A 76 2.90 -18.60 -2.92
C GLY A 76 1.54 -19.29 -3.17
N PRO A 77 1.54 -20.60 -3.49
CA PRO A 77 0.30 -21.32 -3.72
C PRO A 77 -0.48 -21.53 -2.42
N SER A 78 -1.81 -21.50 -2.52
CA SER A 78 -2.70 -21.92 -1.44
C SER A 78 -2.51 -23.40 -1.09
N VAL A 79 -2.57 -23.74 0.20
CA VAL A 79 -2.38 -25.12 0.70
C VAL A 79 -3.60 -25.55 1.52
N GLY A 80 -4.11 -26.76 1.27
CA GLY A 80 -5.26 -27.33 1.98
C GLY A 80 -6.63 -26.85 1.45
N PRO A 81 -7.73 -27.05 2.20
CA PRO A 81 -9.06 -26.53 1.86
C PRO A 81 -9.10 -25.01 2.10
N SER A 82 -8.42 -24.28 1.21
CA SER A 82 -8.29 -22.83 1.23
C SER A 82 -8.84 -22.24 -0.06
N TYR A 83 -8.60 -20.95 -0.27
CA TYR A 83 -8.91 -20.23 -1.50
C TYR A 83 -7.97 -20.74 -2.59
N ASN A 84 -8.47 -21.21 -3.73
CA ASN A 84 -7.66 -21.65 -4.90
C ASN A 84 -6.94 -20.45 -5.55
N TYR A 85 -6.05 -19.82 -4.79
CA TYR A 85 -5.47 -18.52 -5.07
C TYR A 85 -3.95 -18.60 -4.84
N THR A 86 -3.21 -18.02 -5.78
CA THR A 86 -1.74 -17.92 -5.70
C THR A 86 -1.35 -16.47 -5.89
N PHE A 87 -0.61 -15.93 -4.94
CA PHE A 87 -0.04 -14.59 -5.01
C PHE A 87 1.48 -14.67 -5.08
N THR A 88 2.04 -13.98 -6.07
CA THR A 88 3.49 -13.76 -6.16
C THR A 88 3.78 -12.30 -5.79
N PRO A 89 4.65 -12.04 -4.79
CA PRO A 89 5.00 -10.68 -4.39
C PRO A 89 5.48 -9.81 -5.54
N SER A 90 5.06 -8.55 -5.54
CA SER A 90 5.56 -7.52 -6.46
C SER A 90 6.58 -6.64 -5.75
N LYS A 91 7.16 -5.68 -6.49
CA LYS A 91 8.08 -4.69 -5.91
C LYS A 91 7.44 -3.86 -4.80
N TYR A 92 6.12 -3.63 -4.86
CA TYR A 92 5.41 -2.74 -3.94
C TYR A 92 4.42 -3.45 -3.02
N VAL A 93 4.00 -4.67 -3.37
CA VAL A 93 3.08 -5.49 -2.57
C VAL A 93 3.82 -6.74 -2.10
N ALA A 94 4.04 -6.81 -0.78
CA ALA A 94 4.77 -7.90 -0.14
C ALA A 94 3.89 -9.14 0.04
N SER A 95 2.62 -8.99 0.43
CA SER A 95 1.69 -10.12 0.58
C SER A 95 0.22 -9.70 0.49
N ILE A 96 -0.63 -10.66 0.11
CA ILE A 96 -2.10 -10.53 0.11
C ILE A 96 -2.70 -11.71 0.85
N ALA A 97 -2.81 -11.64 2.17
CA ALA A 97 -3.32 -12.73 3.00
C ALA A 97 -4.85 -12.69 3.11
N ILE A 98 -5.49 -13.86 3.19
CA ILE A 98 -6.95 -14.00 3.32
C ILE A 98 -7.23 -14.74 4.62
N ALA A 99 -8.02 -14.14 5.51
CA ALA A 99 -8.38 -14.73 6.78
C ALA A 99 -9.28 -15.96 6.58
N ALA A 100 -9.12 -16.96 7.47
CA ALA A 100 -9.97 -18.15 7.47
C ALA A 100 -11.46 -17.80 7.65
N ILE A 101 -12.32 -18.70 7.18
CA ILE A 101 -13.77 -18.64 7.41
C ILE A 101 -14.16 -19.87 8.22
N ALA A 102 -14.77 -19.64 9.39
CA ALA A 102 -15.38 -20.71 10.19
C ALA A 102 -16.82 -20.99 9.70
N ASN A 103 -17.30 -22.22 9.90
CA ASN A 103 -18.63 -22.74 9.55
C ASN A 103 -19.72 -21.65 9.36
N THR A 104 -20.14 -21.40 8.12
CA THR A 104 -20.92 -20.21 7.68
C THR A 104 -22.44 -20.33 7.90
N SER A 105 -22.88 -20.61 9.13
CA SER A 105 -24.33 -20.54 9.43
C SER A 105 -24.86 -19.10 9.49
N ALA A 106 -23.99 -18.11 9.69
CA ALA A 106 -24.21 -16.69 9.44
C ALA A 106 -22.84 -16.00 9.42
N ILE A 107 -22.52 -15.26 8.36
CA ILE A 107 -21.23 -14.54 8.24
C ILE A 107 -21.16 -13.51 9.38
N SER A 108 -20.27 -13.75 10.34
CA SER A 108 -19.98 -12.78 11.40
C SER A 108 -18.72 -11.98 11.03
N LEU A 109 -18.67 -10.71 11.43
CA LEU A 109 -17.51 -9.84 11.22
C LEU A 109 -16.34 -10.36 12.11
N PRO A 110 -15.50 -11.29 11.62
CA PRO A 110 -14.37 -10.90 10.77
C PRO A 110 -13.96 -11.91 9.66
N GLU A 111 -14.87 -12.75 9.18
CA GLU A 111 -14.55 -13.87 8.28
C GLU A 111 -14.15 -13.42 6.85
N GLY A 112 -13.15 -14.11 6.24
CA GLY A 112 -12.77 -13.93 4.83
C GLY A 112 -12.11 -12.59 4.47
N ARG A 113 -11.62 -11.84 5.47
CA ARG A 113 -10.96 -10.54 5.25
C ARG A 113 -9.67 -10.70 4.44
N ILE A 114 -9.48 -9.84 3.46
CA ILE A 114 -8.25 -9.73 2.69
C ILE A 114 -7.38 -8.66 3.33
N SER A 115 -6.12 -8.97 3.58
CA SER A 115 -5.13 -8.05 4.13
C SER A 115 -4.00 -7.85 3.13
N ILE A 116 -3.77 -6.61 2.73
CA ILE A 116 -2.68 -6.24 1.81
C ILE A 116 -1.53 -5.68 2.64
N SER A 117 -0.36 -6.30 2.50
CA SER A 117 0.90 -5.86 3.08
C SER A 117 1.75 -5.24 1.97
N TYR A 118 2.07 -3.94 2.06
CA TYR A 118 2.96 -3.27 1.11
C TYR A 118 4.44 -3.48 1.49
N ALA A 119 5.36 -3.17 0.58
CA ALA A 119 6.79 -3.14 0.90
C ALA A 119 7.14 -2.04 1.93
N ALA A 120 8.30 -2.15 2.58
CA ALA A 120 8.69 -1.33 3.74
C ALA A 120 8.53 0.19 3.54
N ASP A 121 8.79 0.69 2.34
CA ASP A 121 8.68 2.12 1.99
C ASP A 121 7.25 2.69 2.17
N LEU A 122 6.22 1.86 1.97
CA LEU A 122 4.81 2.24 2.14
C LEU A 122 4.28 1.85 3.52
N GLN A 123 4.79 0.77 4.10
CA GLN A 123 4.43 0.34 5.46
C GLN A 123 4.75 1.43 6.48
N ASN A 124 5.89 2.10 6.32
CA ASN A 124 6.32 3.18 7.21
C ASN A 124 5.47 4.46 7.06
N LEU A 125 4.76 4.63 5.93
CA LEU A 125 3.92 5.80 5.66
C LEU A 125 2.43 5.56 5.96
N LEU A 126 1.94 4.34 5.71
CA LEU A 126 0.54 3.95 5.95
C LEU A 126 0.33 3.31 7.33
N GLY A 127 1.40 2.94 8.02
CA GLY A 127 1.40 2.40 9.38
C GLY A 127 0.80 1.00 9.53
N THR A 128 0.03 0.48 8.55
CA THR A 128 -0.70 -0.81 8.66
C THR A 128 -1.16 -1.39 7.31
N ALA A 129 -1.56 -2.67 7.36
CA ALA A 129 -2.17 -3.39 6.24
C ALA A 129 -3.58 -2.85 5.89
N LEU A 130 -3.92 -2.88 4.61
CA LEU A 130 -5.27 -2.57 4.13
C LEU A 130 -6.19 -3.77 4.29
N LEU A 131 -7.33 -3.64 4.97
CA LEU A 131 -8.29 -4.73 5.14
C LEU A 131 -9.49 -4.53 4.21
N LEU A 132 -9.80 -5.54 3.41
CA LEU A 132 -11.00 -5.58 2.59
C LEU A 132 -11.93 -6.68 3.12
N THR A 133 -13.21 -6.35 3.28
CA THR A 133 -14.23 -7.34 3.64
C THR A 133 -15.04 -7.68 2.39
N PRO A 134 -14.90 -8.88 1.81
CA PRO A 134 -15.63 -9.27 0.60
C PRO A 134 -17.14 -9.20 0.84
N GLY A 135 -17.90 -8.79 -0.18
CA GLY A 135 -19.37 -8.63 -0.11
C GLY A 135 -19.87 -7.31 0.50
N SER A 136 -19.13 -6.67 1.40
CA SER A 136 -19.56 -5.40 2.05
C SER A 136 -19.24 -4.13 1.26
N GLY A 137 -18.32 -4.22 0.28
CA GLY A 137 -17.78 -3.05 -0.43
C GLY A 137 -16.90 -2.14 0.44
N THR A 138 -16.74 -2.46 1.73
CA THR A 138 -15.99 -1.65 2.69
C THR A 138 -14.50 -1.99 2.63
N VAL A 139 -13.69 -0.95 2.47
CA VAL A 139 -12.24 -0.99 2.65
C VAL A 139 -11.96 -0.31 3.98
N THR A 140 -11.44 -1.06 4.95
CA THR A 140 -11.06 -0.54 6.27
C THR A 140 -9.55 -0.49 6.34
N VAL A 141 -8.99 0.69 6.56
CA VAL A 141 -7.57 0.79 6.96
C VAL A 141 -7.56 0.69 8.48
N ARG A 142 -6.72 -0.18 9.04
CA ARG A 142 -6.56 -0.26 10.49
C ARG A 142 -5.37 0.60 10.90
N TYR A 143 -5.49 1.92 10.97
CA TYR A 143 -4.37 2.68 11.54
C TYR A 143 -4.12 2.26 12.98
N THR A 144 -2.92 1.76 13.23
CA THR A 144 -2.42 1.51 14.56
C THR A 144 -1.53 2.69 14.89
N PHE A 145 -2.12 3.77 15.40
CA PHE A 145 -1.36 4.85 16.01
C PHE A 145 -0.87 4.34 17.36
N CYS A 146 0.34 3.80 17.40
CA CYS A 146 1.04 3.67 18.67
C CYS A 146 1.75 5.01 18.88
N CYS A 147 1.27 5.82 19.82
CA CYS A 147 2.05 6.94 20.32
C CYS A 147 3.37 6.38 20.84
N ASP A 148 4.50 6.95 20.42
CA ASP A 148 5.84 6.58 20.88
C ASP A 148 5.99 6.96 22.36
N ASP A 149 5.42 6.13 23.23
CA ASP A 149 5.73 6.11 24.66
C ASP A 149 6.03 4.66 25.02
N SER A 150 7.28 4.45 25.43
CA SER A 150 7.96 3.19 25.78
C SER A 150 7.19 2.20 26.70
N LYS A 151 5.96 2.50 27.17
CA LYS A 151 5.13 1.61 27.99
C LYS A 151 3.61 1.81 27.79
N ARG A 152 3.00 1.17 26.77
CA ARG A 152 1.70 0.43 26.89
C ARG A 152 1.21 -0.13 25.55
N THR A 153 0.81 -1.39 25.61
CA THR A 153 0.21 -2.23 24.55
C THR A 153 -1.24 -1.88 24.19
N ASP A 154 -1.64 -0.62 24.25
CA ASP A 154 -3.00 -0.18 23.90
C ASP A 154 -2.99 0.71 22.66
N CYS A 155 -2.70 0.11 21.50
CA CYS A 155 -2.89 0.78 20.23
C CYS A 155 -4.40 0.69 19.88
N LEU A 156 -5.15 1.76 20.15
CA LEU A 156 -6.58 1.88 19.84
C LEU A 156 -6.78 1.85 18.32
N GLY A 157 -7.20 0.69 17.80
CA GLY A 157 -7.54 0.53 16.39
C GLY A 157 -8.82 1.28 16.04
N LEU A 158 -8.69 2.53 15.58
CA LEU A 158 -9.80 3.29 15.04
C LEU A 158 -10.21 2.67 13.69
N ARG A 159 -11.42 2.12 13.66
CA ARG A 159 -12.09 1.65 12.45
C ARG A 159 -12.77 2.86 11.82
N TYR A 160 -12.39 3.20 10.61
CA TYR A 160 -13.14 4.11 9.76
C TYR A 160 -13.52 3.39 8.46
#